data_AF-J9VR42-F1
#
_entry.id   AF-J9VR42-F1
#
_cell.length_a   1.000
_cell.length_b   1.000
_cell.length_c   1.000
_cell.angle_alpha   90.00
_cell.angle_beta   90.00
_cell.angle_gamma   90.00
#
_symmetry.space_group_name_H-M   'P 1'
#
loop_
_entity.id
_entity.type
_entity.pdbx_description
1 polymer ?
#
loop_
_entity_poly.entity_id
_entity_poly.type
_entity_poly.pdbx_seq_one_letter_code
_entity_poly.pdbx_strand_id
1 'polypeptide(L)'
;MTIPLVWLSQQLIPPLLLTYFFVSWRVATFELAPSLSSDVLAWSQPDKGNISIFTNDIKRIIAYNVICSLYVLPTLLIGSITALYLRLYLLPRSQSVPPYDPPLEVLNKRVMFACFLLQSSSRSSPNLELEPESGDVLLITEQEPEVERCYKGRCGGRWKPARTRHCTQCGVCRAGFDHHCPFFANCLTAPYIPTFLAVLLYTPPTVLILSFPLLPHLFHRSIAAYLLACDSSEIIAYWWNWKWSWVVAGGPVGRFAGGIILGWRELDTQDGGGLYRLTVGLLVAFGFILSGITAGLAYSTIQVLRDGDFTIDRERSGAHRRILSTIKDLPQEQPIPDKLRQGLARFSDRPAFYLPPSNTDQIRPDKGQDRKWGRHGRKNRNGCIVQLNDKMRPYDHGPRVNTQLVLGTPWGEGWGWLLPWRAIRRSIGYDQGGRWLFNWPVAEGVRQEIEGVIERGILNRQSEGYHIDYR
;
A
#
# COMPACT_ATOMS: atom_id res chain seq x y z
N MET A 1 -24.85 -12.75 -18.92
CA MET A 1 -24.23 -11.55 -18.30
C MET A 1 -23.25 -12.03 -17.23
N THR A 2 -21.95 -12.06 -17.52
CA THR A 2 -20.94 -12.40 -16.51
C THR A 2 -20.72 -11.18 -15.63
N ILE A 3 -21.27 -11.19 -14.42
CA ILE A 3 -20.87 -10.23 -13.39
C ILE A 3 -19.35 -10.40 -13.21
N PRO A 4 -18.52 -9.35 -13.40
CA PRO A 4 -17.09 -9.48 -13.22
C PRO A 4 -16.81 -9.99 -11.80
N LEU A 5 -16.01 -11.06 -11.66
CA LEU A 5 -15.65 -11.65 -10.36
C LEU A 5 -15.16 -10.58 -9.36
N VAL A 6 -14.47 -9.57 -9.89
CA VAL A 6 -13.98 -8.38 -9.16
C VAL A 6 -15.13 -7.54 -8.58
N TRP A 7 -16.20 -7.32 -9.33
CA TRP A 7 -17.35 -6.57 -8.83
C TRP A 7 -18.03 -7.34 -7.71
N LEU A 8 -18.22 -8.66 -7.90
CA LEU A 8 -18.84 -9.51 -6.88
C LEU A 8 -18.03 -9.52 -5.58
N SER A 9 -16.70 -9.65 -5.67
CA SER A 9 -15.84 -9.62 -4.49
C SER A 9 -15.89 -8.28 -3.76
N GLN A 10 -15.96 -7.16 -4.48
CA GLN A 10 -16.14 -5.82 -3.89
C GLN A 10 -17.48 -5.63 -3.18
N GLN A 11 -18.54 -6.33 -3.59
CA GLN A 11 -19.84 -6.27 -2.91
C GLN A 11 -19.92 -7.21 -1.71
N LEU A 12 -19.24 -8.36 -1.75
CA LEU A 12 -19.36 -9.40 -0.72
C LEU A 12 -18.32 -9.28 0.38
N ILE A 13 -17.05 -9.03 0.05
CA ILE A 13 -15.96 -9.07 1.04
C ILE A 13 -16.20 -8.03 2.15
N PRO A 14 -16.55 -6.77 1.86
CA PRO A 14 -16.73 -5.78 2.92
C PRO A 14 -17.81 -6.09 3.96
N PRO A 15 -19.06 -6.40 3.57
CA PRO A 15 -20.08 -6.75 4.56
C PRO A 15 -19.75 -8.06 5.30
N LEU A 16 -19.08 -9.02 4.66
CA LEU A 16 -18.65 -10.26 5.34
C LEU A 16 -17.62 -9.97 6.43
N LEU A 17 -16.62 -9.11 6.16
CA LEU A 17 -15.64 -8.72 7.17
C LEU A 17 -16.26 -7.91 8.31
N LEU A 18 -17.19 -7.00 8.02
CA LEU A 18 -17.92 -6.26 9.05
C LEU A 18 -18.78 -7.19 9.92
N THR A 19 -19.41 -8.19 9.30
CA THR A 19 -20.17 -9.23 10.01
C THR A 19 -19.22 -10.04 10.90
N TYR A 20 -18.06 -10.42 10.39
CA TYR A 20 -17.03 -11.09 11.18
C TYR A 20 -16.59 -10.24 12.38
N PHE A 21 -16.27 -8.96 12.19
CA PHE A 21 -15.90 -8.06 13.29
C PHE A 21 -17.00 -7.96 14.35
N PHE A 22 -18.25 -7.80 13.92
CA PHE A 22 -19.39 -7.72 14.83
C PHE A 22 -19.59 -9.01 15.62
N VAL A 23 -19.55 -10.17 14.95
CA VAL A 23 -19.71 -11.48 15.60
C VAL A 23 -18.55 -11.74 16.56
N SER A 24 -17.31 -11.49 16.17
CA SER A 24 -16.14 -11.61 17.05
C SER A 24 -16.23 -10.72 18.27
N TRP A 25 -16.65 -9.46 18.10
CA TRP A 25 -16.86 -8.54 19.22
C TRP A 25 -17.96 -9.05 20.15
N ARG A 26 -19.10 -9.45 19.59
CA ARG A 26 -20.22 -9.96 20.38
C ARG A 26 -19.82 -11.18 21.22
N VAL A 27 -19.21 -12.18 20.58
CA VAL A 27 -18.77 -13.43 21.24
C VAL A 27 -17.73 -13.11 22.32
N ALA A 28 -16.72 -12.30 22.01
CA ALA A 28 -15.68 -11.96 22.97
C ALA A 28 -16.22 -11.19 24.19
N THR A 29 -17.09 -10.20 23.97
CA THR A 29 -17.56 -9.29 25.03
C THR A 29 -18.74 -9.85 25.84
N PHE A 30 -19.72 -10.50 25.20
CA PHE A 30 -20.97 -10.87 25.86
C PHE A 30 -21.10 -12.35 26.17
N GLU A 31 -20.27 -13.20 25.56
CA GLU A 31 -20.38 -14.65 25.73
C GLU A 31 -19.14 -15.19 26.47
N LEU A 32 -17.94 -14.81 26.02
CA LEU A 32 -16.69 -15.26 26.61
C LEU A 32 -16.31 -14.50 27.88
N ALA A 33 -16.40 -13.16 27.89
CA ALA A 33 -15.99 -12.36 29.04
C ALA A 33 -16.75 -12.73 30.34
N PRO A 34 -18.07 -12.99 30.34
CA PRO A 34 -18.78 -13.46 31.53
C PRO A 34 -18.27 -14.81 32.05
N SER A 35 -18.02 -15.77 31.15
CA SER A 35 -17.51 -17.10 31.52
C SER A 35 -16.14 -16.99 32.19
N LEU A 36 -15.20 -16.29 31.55
CA LEU A 36 -13.85 -16.11 32.09
C LEU A 36 -13.86 -15.27 33.37
N SER A 37 -14.78 -14.30 33.49
CA SER A 37 -14.92 -13.50 34.71
C SER A 37 -15.34 -14.34 35.91
N SER A 38 -16.21 -15.34 35.71
CA SER A 38 -16.61 -16.28 36.76
C SER A 38 -15.41 -17.05 37.32
N ASP A 39 -14.54 -17.56 36.45
CA ASP A 39 -13.33 -18.29 36.86
C ASP A 39 -12.35 -17.40 37.62
N VAL A 40 -12.18 -16.15 37.15
CA VAL A 40 -11.35 -15.15 37.82
C VAL A 40 -11.91 -14.76 39.19
N LEU A 41 -13.23 -14.60 39.30
CA LEU A 41 -13.91 -14.33 40.59
C LEU A 41 -13.73 -15.49 41.57
N ALA A 42 -13.80 -16.75 41.10
CA ALA A 42 -13.56 -17.92 41.92
C ALA A 42 -12.12 -17.97 42.44
N TRP A 43 -11.13 -17.68 41.58
CA TRP A 43 -9.72 -17.58 41.97
C TRP A 43 -9.45 -16.46 42.99
N SER A 44 -10.21 -15.37 42.91
CA SER A 44 -10.05 -14.20 43.79
C SER A 44 -10.61 -14.41 45.21
N GLN A 45 -11.31 -15.52 45.47
CA GLN A 45 -11.84 -15.83 46.79
C GLN A 45 -10.72 -16.06 47.81
N PRO A 46 -10.92 -15.65 49.08
CA PRO A 46 -9.89 -15.77 50.11
C PRO A 46 -9.59 -17.24 50.44
N ASP A 47 -8.30 -17.57 50.54
CA ASP A 47 -7.88 -18.90 50.97
C ASP A 47 -8.21 -19.08 52.47
N LYS A 48 -8.68 -20.27 52.87
CA LYS A 48 -9.07 -20.58 54.28
C LYS A 48 -7.89 -20.72 55.26
N GLY A 49 -6.72 -20.15 54.97
CA GLY A 49 -5.49 -20.27 55.77
C GLY A 49 -4.91 -18.93 56.21
N ASN A 50 -3.93 -18.96 57.12
CA ASN A 50 -3.23 -17.79 57.71
C ASN A 50 -2.38 -16.96 56.72
N ILE A 51 -2.58 -17.12 55.41
CA ILE A 51 -1.88 -16.32 54.41
C ILE A 51 -2.51 -14.93 54.42
N SER A 52 -1.65 -13.92 54.59
CA SER A 52 -1.98 -12.58 55.07
C SER A 52 -3.08 -11.88 54.26
N ILE A 53 -3.89 -11.06 54.95
CA ILE A 53 -4.89 -10.13 54.38
C ILE A 53 -4.36 -9.41 53.13
N PHE A 54 -3.09 -9.00 53.17
CA PHE A 54 -2.37 -8.37 52.06
C PHE A 54 -2.39 -9.18 50.75
N THR A 55 -2.25 -10.50 50.81
CA THR A 55 -2.29 -11.36 49.61
C THR A 55 -3.69 -11.45 49.00
N ASN A 56 -4.73 -11.50 49.85
CA ASN A 56 -6.12 -11.54 49.39
C ASN A 56 -6.53 -10.21 48.75
N ASP A 57 -6.08 -9.08 49.29
CA ASP A 57 -6.33 -7.76 48.69
C ASP A 57 -5.63 -7.63 47.31
N ILE A 58 -4.40 -8.12 47.18
CA ILE A 58 -3.70 -8.17 45.89
C ILE A 58 -4.47 -9.05 44.88
N LYS A 59 -4.91 -10.26 45.27
CA LYS A 59 -5.71 -11.14 44.39
C LYS A 59 -6.97 -10.43 43.89
N ARG A 60 -7.68 -9.71 44.76
CA ARG A 60 -8.89 -8.96 44.40
C ARG A 60 -8.61 -7.81 43.44
N ILE A 61 -7.53 -7.06 43.66
CA ILE A 61 -7.11 -5.98 42.74
C ILE A 61 -6.77 -6.56 41.36
N ILE A 62 -6.01 -7.66 41.30
CA ILE A 62 -5.67 -8.33 40.03
C ILE A 62 -6.96 -8.81 39.34
N ALA A 63 -7.84 -9.48 40.06
CA ALA A 63 -9.09 -10.00 39.52
C ALA A 63 -9.98 -8.89 38.93
N TYR A 64 -10.14 -7.76 39.62
CA TYR A 64 -10.89 -6.61 39.12
C TYR A 64 -10.30 -6.07 37.80
N ASN A 65 -8.98 -5.92 37.73
CA ASN A 65 -8.31 -5.44 36.51
C ASN A 65 -8.46 -6.43 35.34
N VAL A 66 -8.36 -7.73 35.61
CA VAL A 66 -8.56 -8.78 34.59
C VAL A 66 -10.00 -8.76 34.09
N ILE A 67 -10.98 -8.73 34.98
CA ILE A 67 -12.40 -8.67 34.62
C ILE A 67 -12.68 -7.43 33.78
N CYS A 68 -12.26 -6.25 34.24
CA CYS A 68 -12.42 -5.00 33.47
C CYS A 68 -11.80 -5.14 32.06
N SER A 69 -10.59 -5.71 31.98
CA SER A 69 -9.92 -5.94 30.71
C SER A 69 -10.69 -6.89 29.79
N LEU A 70 -11.28 -7.98 30.31
CA LEU A 70 -12.07 -8.93 29.51
C LEU A 70 -13.25 -8.26 28.80
N TYR A 71 -13.91 -7.29 29.44
CA TYR A 71 -15.04 -6.58 28.83
C TYR A 71 -14.63 -5.42 27.93
N VAL A 72 -13.59 -4.67 28.30
CA VAL A 72 -13.19 -3.44 27.60
C VAL A 72 -12.29 -3.72 26.40
N LEU A 73 -11.35 -4.67 26.54
CA LEU A 73 -10.30 -4.90 25.55
C LEU A 73 -10.83 -5.33 24.17
N PRO A 74 -11.82 -6.25 24.04
CA PRO A 74 -12.37 -6.60 22.72
C PRO A 74 -12.99 -5.40 22.02
N THR A 75 -13.69 -4.53 22.77
CA THR A 75 -14.30 -3.30 22.24
C THR A 75 -13.23 -2.33 21.73
N LEU A 76 -12.14 -2.14 22.48
CA LEU A 76 -11.05 -1.26 22.05
C LEU A 76 -10.32 -1.80 20.81
N LEU A 77 -9.98 -3.09 20.81
CA LEU A 77 -9.20 -3.71 19.74
C LEU A 77 -10.02 -3.86 18.45
N ILE A 78 -11.17 -4.52 18.52
CA ILE A 78 -12.04 -4.75 17.36
C ILE A 78 -12.67 -3.44 16.90
N GLY A 79 -13.05 -2.56 17.84
CA GLY A 79 -13.59 -1.24 17.51
C GLY A 79 -12.58 -0.37 16.75
N SER A 80 -11.30 -0.39 17.16
CA SER A 80 -10.24 0.34 16.44
C SER A 80 -10.05 -0.19 15.01
N ILE A 81 -9.96 -1.51 14.84
CA ILE A 81 -9.85 -2.13 13.51
C ILE A 81 -11.07 -1.77 12.66
N THR A 82 -12.27 -1.88 13.23
CA THR A 82 -13.54 -1.59 12.54
C THR A 82 -13.60 -0.14 12.09
N ALA A 83 -13.21 0.81 12.95
CA ALA A 83 -13.18 2.23 12.60
C ALA A 83 -12.21 2.54 11.46
N LEU A 84 -11.00 1.97 11.50
CA LEU A 84 -10.00 2.13 10.44
C LEU A 84 -10.43 1.47 9.13
N TYR A 85 -11.05 0.29 9.22
CA TYR A 85 -11.61 -0.44 8.09
C TYR A 85 -12.73 0.36 7.42
N LEU A 86 -13.71 0.83 8.20
CA LEU A 86 -14.81 1.67 7.70
C LEU A 86 -14.29 2.98 7.10
N ARG A 87 -13.25 3.56 7.67
CA ARG A 87 -12.61 4.77 7.13
C ARG A 87 -12.08 4.56 5.71
N LEU A 88 -11.50 3.39 5.42
CA LEU A 88 -11.01 3.01 4.08
C LEU A 88 -12.15 2.62 3.14
N TYR A 89 -13.14 1.88 3.64
CA TYR A 89 -14.32 1.47 2.88
C TYR A 89 -15.15 2.68 2.40
N LEU A 90 -15.41 3.63 3.30
CA LEU A 90 -16.23 4.83 3.05
C LEU A 90 -15.43 6.02 2.48
N LEU A 91 -14.26 5.76 1.88
CA LEU A 91 -13.49 6.80 1.22
C LEU A 91 -14.30 7.46 0.09
N PRO A 92 -14.37 8.81 0.02
CA PRO A 92 -15.20 9.48 -0.97
C PRO A 92 -14.68 9.21 -2.38
N ARG A 93 -15.60 9.16 -3.35
CA ARG A 93 -15.24 8.93 -4.77
C ARG A 93 -14.25 9.96 -5.32
N SER A 94 -14.18 11.16 -4.74
CA SER A 94 -13.26 12.25 -5.09
C SER A 94 -11.86 12.14 -4.48
N GLN A 95 -11.60 11.14 -3.62
CA GLN A 95 -10.31 11.02 -2.93
C GLN A 95 -9.12 10.95 -3.90
N SER A 96 -8.09 11.74 -3.66
CA SER A 96 -6.85 11.76 -4.46
C SER A 96 -7.08 11.91 -5.97
N VAL A 97 -8.21 12.47 -6.41
CA VAL A 97 -8.44 12.77 -7.84
C VAL A 97 -7.65 14.03 -8.19
N PRO A 98 -6.80 14.00 -9.25
CA PRO A 98 -6.07 15.19 -9.65
C PRO A 98 -7.02 16.27 -10.20
N PRO A 99 -6.66 17.56 -10.04
CA PRO A 99 -7.39 18.66 -10.64
C PRO A 99 -7.37 18.56 -12.18
N TYR A 100 -8.26 19.31 -12.84
CA TYR A 100 -8.25 19.38 -14.31
C TYR A 100 -6.96 20.00 -14.82
N ASP A 101 -6.56 21.11 -14.23
CA ASP A 101 -5.35 21.84 -14.59
C ASP A 101 -4.28 21.72 -13.51
N PRO A 102 -2.99 21.73 -13.89
CA PRO A 102 -1.89 21.75 -12.94
C PRO A 102 -1.92 23.00 -12.05
N PRO A 103 -1.32 22.96 -10.85
CA PRO A 103 -1.09 24.14 -10.02
C PRO A 103 -0.35 25.24 -10.76
N LEU A 104 -0.54 26.50 -10.33
CA LEU A 104 0.08 27.67 -10.95
C LEU A 104 1.61 27.59 -10.99
N GLU A 105 2.24 26.94 -10.02
CA GLU A 105 3.69 26.76 -9.99
C GLU A 105 4.19 25.86 -11.12
N VAL A 106 3.40 24.84 -11.49
CA VAL A 106 3.67 23.93 -12.62
C VAL A 106 3.36 24.63 -13.94
N LEU A 107 2.20 25.29 -14.04
CA LEU A 107 1.81 26.06 -15.23
C LEU A 107 2.82 27.17 -15.56
N ASN A 108 3.26 27.90 -14.54
CA ASN A 108 4.26 28.97 -14.68
C ASN A 108 5.70 28.44 -14.70
N LYS A 109 5.91 27.11 -14.70
CA LYS A 109 7.23 26.46 -14.82
C LYS A 109 8.23 26.95 -13.77
N ARG A 110 7.76 27.22 -12.55
CA ARG A 110 8.60 27.73 -11.44
C ARG A 110 9.22 26.62 -10.61
N VAL A 111 8.74 25.39 -10.76
CA VAL A 111 9.19 24.22 -10.01
C VAL A 111 9.53 23.09 -10.98
N MET A 112 10.33 22.14 -10.51
CA MET A 112 10.53 20.88 -11.20
C MET A 112 9.25 20.04 -11.13
N PHE A 113 8.86 19.41 -12.24
CA PHE A 113 7.68 18.53 -12.29
C PHE A 113 7.83 17.46 -13.38
N ALA A 114 7.10 16.34 -13.22
CA ALA A 114 7.06 15.27 -14.21
C ALA A 114 6.26 15.72 -15.45
N CYS A 115 6.86 15.56 -16.63
CA CYS A 115 6.29 15.95 -17.92
C CYS A 115 6.26 14.77 -18.90
N PHE A 116 5.57 14.96 -20.02
CA PHE A 116 5.51 14.02 -21.13
C PHE A 116 6.46 14.49 -22.24
N LEU A 117 7.34 13.60 -22.72
CA LEU A 117 8.19 13.85 -23.87
C LEU A 117 7.48 13.32 -25.12
N LEU A 118 7.12 14.20 -26.05
CA LEU A 118 6.57 13.79 -27.33
C LEU A 118 7.71 13.17 -28.16
N GLN A 119 7.72 11.84 -28.31
CA GLN A 119 8.58 11.22 -29.31
C GLN A 119 8.05 11.64 -30.68
N SER A 120 8.77 12.53 -31.35
CA SER A 120 8.42 13.03 -32.67
C SER A 120 8.40 11.88 -33.68
N SER A 121 7.21 11.35 -33.97
CA SER A 121 6.99 10.72 -35.25
C SER A 121 7.12 11.81 -36.32
N SER A 122 8.23 11.78 -37.06
CA SER A 122 8.51 12.57 -38.26
C SER A 122 8.50 14.10 -38.12
N ARG A 123 9.69 14.69 -37.96
CA ARG A 123 10.21 15.81 -38.78
C ARG A 123 11.59 16.21 -38.30
N SER A 124 12.53 16.14 -39.22
CA SER A 124 13.90 16.63 -39.15
C SER A 124 13.99 18.06 -38.61
N SER A 125 14.64 18.21 -37.44
CA SER A 125 15.29 19.45 -37.01
C SER A 125 16.46 19.05 -36.09
N PRO A 126 17.65 19.68 -36.18
CA PRO A 126 18.87 19.17 -35.55
C PRO A 126 18.88 19.55 -34.06
N ASN A 127 18.16 18.80 -33.24
CA ASN A 127 18.20 18.96 -31.79
C ASN A 127 19.18 17.93 -31.23
N LEU A 128 20.39 18.42 -30.93
CA LEU A 128 21.37 17.92 -29.98
C LEU A 128 21.05 16.55 -29.35
N GLU A 129 21.26 15.48 -30.12
CA GLU A 129 21.43 14.13 -29.57
C GLU A 129 22.82 14.12 -28.91
N LEU A 130 22.86 14.41 -27.61
CA LEU A 130 23.99 13.96 -26.80
C LEU A 130 23.89 12.44 -26.76
N GLU A 131 24.71 11.76 -27.57
CA GLU A 131 24.92 10.32 -27.50
C GLU A 131 25.14 9.91 -26.04
N PRO A 132 24.42 8.88 -25.53
CA PRO A 132 24.50 8.50 -24.14
C PRO A 132 25.81 7.74 -23.91
N GLU A 133 26.88 8.47 -23.61
CA GLU A 133 28.04 7.88 -22.94
C GLU A 133 27.62 7.45 -21.53
N SER A 134 27.13 6.22 -21.39
CA SER A 134 27.08 5.49 -20.11
C SER A 134 26.54 6.29 -18.91
N GLY A 135 25.53 7.15 -19.10
CA GLY A 135 25.01 8.04 -18.06
C GLY A 135 23.57 7.72 -17.65
N ASP A 136 23.17 8.11 -16.43
CA ASP A 136 21.80 7.91 -15.93
C ASP A 136 20.76 8.87 -16.55
N VAL A 137 21.22 9.90 -17.26
CA VAL A 137 20.43 10.82 -18.09
C VAL A 137 20.47 10.39 -19.55
N LEU A 138 19.30 10.12 -20.14
CA LEU A 138 19.17 9.68 -21.54
C LEU A 138 19.06 10.83 -22.54
N LEU A 139 18.38 11.91 -22.17
CA LEU A 139 18.11 13.02 -23.08
C LEU A 139 17.95 14.33 -22.31
N ILE A 140 18.50 15.41 -22.85
CA ILE A 140 18.25 16.79 -22.42
C ILE A 140 17.74 17.58 -23.61
N THR A 141 16.56 18.19 -23.49
CA THR A 141 15.98 19.01 -24.56
C THR A 141 15.43 20.34 -24.03
N GLU A 142 15.49 21.39 -24.83
CA GLU A 142 14.96 22.73 -24.50
C GLU A 142 13.53 22.92 -25.03
N GLN A 143 12.82 21.82 -25.35
CA GLN A 143 11.44 21.85 -25.79
C GLN A 143 10.49 22.34 -24.68
N GLU A 144 9.35 22.88 -25.12
CA GLU A 144 8.26 23.26 -24.23
C GLU A 144 7.70 22.04 -23.49
N PRO A 145 7.66 22.03 -22.15
CA PRO A 145 7.21 20.87 -21.39
C PRO A 145 5.69 20.71 -21.50
N GLU A 146 5.24 19.56 -21.99
CA GLU A 146 3.83 19.19 -21.96
C GLU A 146 3.51 18.38 -20.70
N VAL A 147 2.41 18.73 -20.05
CA VAL A 147 1.91 17.96 -18.91
C VAL A 147 1.13 16.73 -19.40
N GLU A 148 1.35 15.58 -18.75
CA GLU A 148 0.57 14.39 -19.09
C GLU A 148 -0.91 14.60 -18.70
N ARG A 149 -1.84 14.24 -19.60
CA ARG A 149 -3.28 14.29 -19.36
C ARG A 149 -3.93 12.93 -19.59
N CYS A 150 -5.02 12.65 -18.87
CA CYS A 150 -5.76 11.40 -18.99
C CYS A 150 -7.16 11.63 -19.55
N TYR A 151 -7.45 11.02 -20.69
CA TYR A 151 -8.77 11.08 -21.36
C TYR A 151 -9.63 9.82 -21.13
N LYS A 152 -9.18 8.89 -20.29
CA LYS A 152 -9.89 7.63 -20.02
C LYS A 152 -11.04 7.83 -19.03
N GLY A 153 -12.15 7.14 -19.26
CA GLY A 153 -13.30 7.11 -18.32
C GLY A 153 -13.77 8.50 -17.94
N ARG A 154 -13.92 8.75 -16.63
CA ARG A 154 -14.35 10.06 -16.09
C ARG A 154 -13.21 11.06 -15.92
N CYS A 155 -12.00 10.77 -16.41
CA CYS A 155 -10.89 11.73 -16.31
C CYS A 155 -11.08 12.93 -17.23
N GLY A 156 -11.61 12.74 -18.44
CA GLY A 156 -11.98 13.85 -19.34
C GLY A 156 -10.88 14.88 -19.63
N GLY A 157 -9.61 14.48 -19.67
CA GLY A 157 -8.48 15.38 -19.90
C GLY A 157 -7.82 15.95 -18.64
N ARG A 158 -8.17 15.46 -17.45
CA ARG A 158 -7.48 15.83 -16.20
C ARG A 158 -5.97 15.64 -16.28
N TRP A 159 -5.24 16.56 -15.66
CA TRP A 159 -3.81 16.44 -15.44
C TRP A 159 -3.46 15.15 -14.70
N LYS A 160 -2.36 14.52 -15.11
CA LYS A 160 -1.82 13.28 -14.56
C LYS A 160 -0.44 13.56 -13.96
N PRO A 161 -0.38 13.96 -12.68
CA PRO A 161 0.90 14.21 -12.02
C PRO A 161 1.74 12.94 -11.84
N ALA A 162 2.98 13.13 -11.39
CA ALA A 162 3.86 12.05 -10.94
C ALA A 162 3.12 11.04 -10.04
N ARG A 163 3.41 9.74 -10.24
CA ARG A 163 2.81 8.63 -9.48
C ARG A 163 1.27 8.58 -9.50
N THR A 164 0.63 9.24 -10.47
CA THR A 164 -0.81 9.14 -10.71
C THR A 164 -1.11 8.01 -11.69
N ARG A 165 -2.12 7.18 -11.38
CA ARG A 165 -2.54 6.10 -12.28
C ARG A 165 -4.06 6.10 -12.44
N HIS A 166 -4.52 5.70 -13.63
CA HIS A 166 -5.94 5.51 -13.92
C HIS A 166 -6.40 4.15 -13.39
N CYS A 167 -7.33 4.15 -12.45
CA CYS A 167 -7.95 2.92 -11.98
C CYS A 167 -9.15 2.60 -12.88
N THR A 168 -9.08 1.51 -13.65
CA THR A 168 -10.16 1.08 -14.55
C THR A 168 -11.44 0.73 -13.79
N GLN A 169 -11.32 0.15 -12.60
CA GLN A 169 -12.46 -0.22 -11.74
C GLN A 169 -13.19 1.02 -11.21
N CYS A 170 -12.45 2.06 -10.80
CA CYS A 170 -13.05 3.33 -10.39
C CYS A 170 -13.31 4.30 -11.55
N GLY A 171 -12.85 4.00 -12.77
CA GLY A 171 -12.98 4.85 -13.95
C GLY A 171 -12.38 6.26 -13.83
N VAL A 172 -11.41 6.48 -12.94
CA VAL A 172 -10.79 7.79 -12.69
C VAL A 172 -9.34 7.66 -12.22
N CYS A 173 -8.52 8.69 -12.48
CA CYS A 173 -7.15 8.79 -11.99
C CYS A 173 -7.10 9.04 -10.48
N ARG A 174 -6.08 8.46 -9.84
CA ARG A 174 -5.74 8.64 -8.43
C ARG A 174 -4.27 9.04 -8.33
N ALA A 175 -3.97 10.15 -7.66
CA ALA A 175 -2.62 10.58 -7.33
C ALA A 175 -2.04 9.73 -6.19
N GLY A 176 -0.73 9.46 -6.24
CA GLY A 176 -0.06 8.53 -5.32
C GLY A 176 -0.74 7.15 -5.31
N PHE A 177 -1.13 6.63 -6.47
CA PHE A 177 -1.89 5.38 -6.56
C PHE A 177 -1.04 4.19 -6.12
N ASP A 178 -1.58 3.35 -5.24
CA ASP A 178 -0.96 2.10 -4.83
C ASP A 178 -1.66 0.90 -5.45
N HIS A 179 -2.94 0.68 -5.13
CA HIS A 179 -3.75 -0.35 -5.79
C HIS A 179 -5.25 -0.09 -5.60
N HIS A 180 -6.08 -0.82 -6.33
CA HIS A 180 -7.50 -0.94 -5.97
C HIS A 180 -7.68 -2.18 -5.09
N CYS A 181 -8.17 -1.98 -3.88
CA CYS A 181 -8.30 -3.04 -2.90
C CYS A 181 -9.75 -3.57 -2.86
N PRO A 182 -10.00 -4.85 -3.23
CA PRO A 182 -11.35 -5.41 -3.16
C PRO A 182 -11.87 -5.50 -1.72
N PHE A 183 -10.97 -5.62 -0.74
CA PHE A 183 -11.34 -5.65 0.69
C PHE A 183 -11.96 -4.35 1.18
N PHE A 184 -11.68 -3.21 0.54
CA PHE A 184 -12.28 -1.92 0.90
C PHE A 184 -13.19 -1.38 -0.21
N ALA A 185 -13.36 -2.11 -1.32
CA ALA A 185 -14.03 -1.63 -2.52
C ALA A 185 -13.58 -0.21 -2.97
N ASN A 186 -12.31 0.13 -2.74
CA ASN A 186 -11.78 1.46 -2.97
C ASN A 186 -10.30 1.43 -3.39
N CYS A 187 -9.83 2.55 -3.94
CA CYS A 187 -8.41 2.71 -4.23
C CYS A 187 -7.65 3.08 -2.96
N LEU A 188 -6.57 2.37 -2.70
CA LEU A 188 -5.53 2.81 -1.78
C LEU A 188 -4.56 3.73 -2.51
N THR A 189 -4.30 4.86 -1.88
CA THR A 189 -3.40 5.91 -2.37
C THR A 189 -2.52 6.36 -1.21
N ALA A 190 -1.38 6.97 -1.51
CA ALA A 190 -0.38 7.39 -0.53
C ALA A 190 -0.95 8.04 0.75
N PRO A 191 -1.93 8.97 0.70
CA PRO A 191 -2.51 9.56 1.91
C PRO A 191 -3.26 8.61 2.86
N TYR A 192 -3.58 7.38 2.42
CA TYR A 192 -4.35 6.37 3.15
C TYR A 192 -3.56 5.10 3.44
N ILE A 193 -2.31 5.03 3.00
CA ILE A 193 -1.42 3.90 3.31
C ILE A 193 -1.21 3.75 4.83
N PRO A 194 -1.14 4.81 5.66
CA PRO A 194 -1.01 4.61 7.10
C PRO A 194 -2.26 4.02 7.75
N THR A 195 -3.45 4.44 7.33
CA THR A 195 -4.71 3.82 7.77
C THR A 195 -4.73 2.34 7.39
N PHE A 196 -4.30 2.01 6.17
CA PHE A 196 -4.19 0.64 5.70
C PHE A 196 -3.20 -0.17 6.55
N LEU A 197 -1.97 0.33 6.74
CA LEU A 197 -0.97 -0.31 7.60
C LEU A 197 -1.45 -0.48 9.04
N ALA A 198 -2.19 0.47 9.59
CA ALA A 198 -2.75 0.36 10.93
C ALA A 198 -3.77 -0.80 11.04
N VAL A 199 -4.65 -0.97 10.04
CA VAL A 199 -5.53 -2.16 9.96
C VAL A 199 -4.69 -3.45 9.93
N LEU A 200 -3.66 -3.48 9.10
CA LEU A 200 -2.82 -4.66 8.94
C LEU A 200 -2.01 -5.00 10.20
N LEU A 201 -1.56 -4.00 10.96
CA LEU A 201 -0.73 -4.19 12.15
C LEU A 201 -1.53 -4.40 13.43
N TYR A 202 -2.78 -3.91 13.49
CA TYR A 202 -3.67 -4.17 14.62
C TYR A 202 -4.34 -5.53 14.57
N THR A 203 -4.55 -6.08 13.38
CA THR A 203 -5.24 -7.37 13.24
C THR A 203 -4.49 -8.52 13.91
N PRO A 204 -3.18 -8.75 13.69
CA PRO A 204 -2.46 -9.86 14.31
C PRO A 204 -2.45 -9.86 15.84
N PRO A 205 -2.04 -8.78 16.54
CA PRO A 205 -2.06 -8.76 17.99
C PRO A 205 -3.48 -8.85 18.54
N THR A 206 -4.48 -8.28 17.88
CA THR A 206 -5.89 -8.40 18.31
C THR A 206 -6.34 -9.86 18.31
N VAL A 207 -6.09 -10.58 17.22
CA VAL A 207 -6.45 -12.01 17.13
C VAL A 207 -5.70 -12.82 18.19
N LEU A 208 -4.40 -12.59 18.36
CA LEU A 208 -3.58 -13.30 19.34
C LEU A 208 -4.08 -13.06 20.77
N ILE A 209 -4.26 -11.81 21.16
CA ILE A 209 -4.67 -11.41 22.51
C ILE A 209 -6.06 -11.96 22.85
N LEU A 210 -7.03 -11.80 21.94
CA LEU A 210 -8.41 -12.24 22.19
C LEU A 210 -8.56 -13.76 22.15
N SER A 211 -7.75 -14.45 21.34
CA SER A 211 -7.83 -15.92 21.23
C SER A 211 -7.01 -16.63 22.30
N PHE A 212 -6.04 -15.96 22.94
CA PHE A 212 -5.09 -16.58 23.87
C PHE A 212 -5.75 -17.44 24.96
N PRO A 213 -6.81 -16.98 25.67
CA PRO A 213 -7.47 -17.80 26.70
C PRO A 213 -8.14 -19.06 26.14
N LEU A 214 -8.52 -19.04 24.86
CA LEU A 214 -9.23 -20.14 24.20
C LEU A 214 -8.28 -21.19 23.64
N LEU A 215 -7.00 -20.85 23.37
CA LEU A 215 -6.09 -21.72 22.63
C LEU A 215 -5.95 -23.12 23.23
N PRO A 216 -5.77 -23.31 24.57
CA PRO A 216 -5.67 -24.65 25.14
C PRO A 216 -6.95 -25.46 24.92
N HIS A 217 -8.11 -24.86 25.15
CA HIS A 217 -9.41 -25.54 25.00
C HIS A 217 -9.68 -25.91 23.54
N LEU A 218 -9.42 -24.99 22.62
CA LEU A 218 -9.58 -25.22 21.19
C LEU A 218 -8.62 -26.29 20.68
N PHE A 219 -7.39 -26.32 21.19
CA PHE A 219 -6.40 -27.33 20.80
C PHE A 219 -6.81 -28.73 21.25
N HIS A 220 -7.16 -28.91 22.53
CA HIS A 220 -7.64 -30.20 23.05
C HIS A 220 -8.90 -30.67 22.30
N ARG A 221 -9.84 -29.76 22.06
CA ARG A 221 -11.07 -30.08 21.33
C ARG A 221 -10.81 -30.44 19.87
N SER A 222 -9.86 -29.77 19.20
CA SER A 222 -9.46 -30.07 17.83
C SER A 222 -8.84 -31.47 17.72
N ILE A 223 -8.00 -31.85 18.69
CA ILE A 223 -7.42 -33.20 18.74
C ILE A 223 -8.51 -34.24 18.93
N ALA A 224 -9.40 -34.05 19.92
CA ALA A 224 -10.51 -34.97 20.17
C ALA A 224 -11.40 -35.11 18.93
N ALA A 225 -11.71 -34.00 18.25
CA ALA A 225 -12.49 -33.98 17.02
C ALA A 225 -11.79 -34.75 15.89
N TYR A 226 -10.48 -34.57 15.72
CA TYR A 226 -9.71 -35.32 14.73
C TYR A 226 -9.72 -36.82 15.01
N LEU A 227 -9.48 -37.21 16.27
CA LEU A 227 -9.47 -38.62 16.66
C LEU A 227 -10.83 -39.27 16.45
N LEU A 228 -11.91 -38.60 16.84
CA LEU A 228 -13.27 -39.07 16.60
C LEU A 228 -13.57 -39.18 15.09
N ALA A 229 -13.13 -38.21 14.29
CA ALA A 229 -13.30 -38.25 12.85
C ALA A 229 -12.58 -39.45 12.20
N CYS A 230 -11.47 -39.91 12.79
CA CYS A 230 -10.72 -41.07 12.32
C CYS A 230 -11.32 -42.42 12.76
N ASP A 231 -12.17 -42.43 13.80
CA ASP A 231 -12.76 -43.65 14.37
C ASP A 231 -14.24 -43.84 13.95
N SER A 232 -14.95 -42.75 13.69
CA SER A 232 -16.35 -42.77 13.28
C SER A 232 -16.53 -43.43 11.92
N SER A 233 -17.21 -44.58 11.89
CA SER A 233 -17.55 -45.32 10.67
C SER A 233 -18.33 -44.47 9.66
N GLU A 234 -19.20 -43.58 10.15
CA GLU A 234 -19.93 -42.63 9.32
C GLU A 234 -18.96 -41.64 8.65
N ILE A 235 -18.15 -40.90 9.43
CA ILE A 235 -17.21 -39.89 8.89
C ILE A 235 -16.23 -40.53 7.91
N ILE A 236 -15.76 -41.74 8.21
CA ILE A 236 -14.91 -42.52 7.31
C ILE A 236 -15.62 -42.79 5.99
N ALA A 237 -16.87 -43.25 6.01
CA ALA A 237 -17.62 -43.56 4.80
C ALA A 237 -17.87 -42.33 3.91
N TYR A 238 -18.36 -41.22 4.49
CA TYR A 238 -18.82 -40.08 3.69
C TYR A 238 -17.75 -38.99 3.44
N TRP A 239 -16.69 -38.92 4.24
CA TRP A 239 -15.64 -37.90 4.09
C TRP A 239 -14.29 -38.47 3.68
N TRP A 240 -13.75 -39.41 4.45
CA TRP A 240 -12.40 -39.93 4.20
C TRP A 240 -12.35 -40.84 2.97
N ASN A 241 -13.29 -41.78 2.83
CA ASN A 241 -13.33 -42.66 1.66
C ASN A 241 -13.87 -41.96 0.40
N TRP A 242 -14.52 -40.81 0.56
CA TRP A 242 -15.00 -40.03 -0.57
C TRP A 242 -13.84 -39.37 -1.31
N LYS A 243 -13.48 -39.91 -2.49
CA LYS A 243 -12.34 -39.45 -3.30
C LYS A 243 -12.37 -37.96 -3.63
N TRP A 244 -13.56 -37.39 -3.79
CA TRP A 244 -13.74 -35.98 -4.11
C TRP A 244 -13.41 -35.04 -2.95
N SER A 245 -13.30 -35.51 -1.70
CA SER A 245 -12.87 -34.63 -0.60
C SER A 245 -11.43 -34.13 -0.76
N TRP A 246 -10.59 -34.81 -1.55
CA TRP A 246 -9.27 -34.28 -1.94
C TRP A 246 -9.36 -33.06 -2.86
N VAL A 247 -10.38 -32.99 -3.71
CA VAL A 247 -10.52 -31.95 -4.73
C VAL A 247 -11.39 -30.82 -4.20
N VAL A 248 -12.57 -31.14 -3.67
CA VAL A 248 -13.57 -30.18 -3.19
C VAL A 248 -13.07 -29.42 -1.96
N ALA A 249 -12.28 -30.06 -1.10
CA ALA A 249 -11.72 -29.42 0.09
C ALA A 249 -10.37 -28.73 -0.16
N GLY A 250 -9.95 -28.52 -1.41
CA GLY A 250 -8.73 -27.77 -1.70
C GLY A 250 -7.43 -28.48 -1.30
N GLY A 251 -7.37 -29.79 -1.51
CA GLY A 251 -6.16 -30.60 -1.29
C GLY A 251 -6.02 -31.14 0.14
N PRO A 252 -4.80 -31.55 0.53
CA PRO A 252 -4.56 -32.19 1.83
C PRO A 252 -5.03 -31.34 3.01
N VAL A 253 -4.69 -30.05 3.03
CA VAL A 253 -4.98 -29.15 4.15
C VAL A 253 -6.48 -29.09 4.45
N GLY A 254 -7.31 -28.79 3.44
CA GLY A 254 -8.74 -28.65 3.69
C GLY A 254 -9.46 -29.99 3.85
N ARG A 255 -8.91 -31.10 3.34
CA ARG A 255 -9.43 -32.44 3.65
C ARG A 255 -9.30 -32.75 5.14
N PHE A 256 -8.14 -32.47 5.76
CA PHE A 256 -7.95 -32.63 7.20
C PHE A 256 -8.80 -31.63 8.00
N ALA A 257 -8.87 -30.38 7.57
CA ALA A 257 -9.71 -29.37 8.21
C ALA A 257 -11.20 -29.78 8.20
N GLY A 258 -11.71 -30.29 7.07
CA GLY A 258 -13.08 -30.79 6.97
C GLY A 258 -13.33 -32.00 7.87
N GLY A 259 -12.36 -32.91 8.01
CA GLY A 259 -12.45 -34.02 8.96
C GLY A 259 -12.56 -33.54 10.41
N ILE A 260 -11.73 -32.58 10.82
CA ILE A 260 -11.81 -31.94 12.15
C ILE A 260 -13.17 -31.26 12.35
N ILE A 261 -13.69 -30.52 11.36
CA ILE A 261 -14.99 -29.86 11.44
C ILE A 261 -16.12 -30.87 11.66
N LEU A 262 -16.10 -31.98 10.91
CA LEU A 262 -17.10 -33.04 11.02
C LEU A 262 -17.03 -33.76 12.37
N GLY A 263 -15.83 -34.12 12.82
CA GLY A 263 -15.63 -34.72 14.14
C GLY A 263 -16.01 -33.78 15.29
N TRP A 264 -15.74 -32.47 15.14
CA TRP A 264 -16.13 -31.49 16.13
C TRP A 264 -17.65 -31.33 16.20
N ARG A 265 -18.32 -31.28 15.04
CA ARG A 265 -19.79 -31.27 14.96
C ARG A 265 -20.40 -32.47 15.68
N GLU A 266 -19.80 -33.65 15.53
CA GLU A 266 -20.24 -34.87 16.20
C GLU A 266 -20.04 -34.77 17.72
N LEU A 267 -18.86 -34.35 18.19
CA LEU A 267 -18.62 -34.09 19.63
C LEU A 267 -19.60 -33.08 20.23
N ASP A 268 -19.93 -32.03 19.49
CA ASP A 268 -20.88 -31.00 19.92
C ASP A 268 -22.32 -31.56 20.00
N THR A 269 -22.66 -32.51 19.12
CA THR A 269 -23.94 -33.22 19.15
C THR A 269 -24.03 -34.15 20.36
N GLN A 270 -22.96 -34.89 20.66
CA GLN A 270 -22.86 -35.78 21.82
C GLN A 270 -22.95 -35.03 23.15
N ASP A 271 -22.32 -33.86 23.23
CA ASP A 271 -22.33 -33.02 24.44
C ASP A 271 -23.64 -32.24 24.66
N GLY A 272 -24.61 -32.33 23.72
CA GLY A 272 -25.84 -31.55 23.75
C GLY A 272 -25.62 -30.03 23.59
N GLY A 273 -24.44 -29.61 23.15
CA GLY A 273 -24.00 -28.21 23.11
C GLY A 273 -24.41 -27.44 21.85
N GLY A 274 -25.03 -28.11 20.86
CA GLY A 274 -25.31 -27.53 19.54
C GLY A 274 -24.03 -27.07 18.82
N LEU A 275 -24.16 -26.30 17.73
CA LEU A 275 -23.01 -25.90 16.89
C LEU A 275 -22.19 -24.71 17.43
N TYR A 276 -22.46 -24.26 18.65
CA TYR A 276 -21.88 -23.04 19.19
C TYR A 276 -20.35 -23.13 19.34
N ARG A 277 -19.83 -24.21 19.93
CA ARG A 277 -18.38 -24.38 20.17
C ARG A 277 -17.61 -24.51 18.87
N LEU A 278 -18.14 -25.29 17.92
CA LEU A 278 -17.62 -25.34 16.55
C LEU A 278 -17.57 -23.94 15.91
N THR A 279 -18.64 -23.14 16.07
CA THR A 279 -18.70 -21.78 15.52
C THR A 279 -17.60 -20.89 16.10
N VAL A 280 -17.36 -20.94 17.41
CA VAL A 280 -16.25 -20.20 18.04
C VAL A 280 -14.89 -20.70 17.53
N GLY A 281 -14.70 -22.01 17.39
CA GLY A 281 -13.48 -22.59 16.83
C GLY A 281 -13.20 -22.13 15.40
N LEU A 282 -14.23 -22.12 14.54
CA LEU A 282 -14.14 -21.62 13.17
C LEU A 282 -13.84 -20.12 13.12
N LEU A 283 -14.45 -19.34 14.01
CA LEU A 283 -14.23 -17.90 14.12
C LEU A 283 -12.76 -17.59 14.45
N VAL A 284 -12.19 -18.30 15.44
CA VAL A 284 -10.79 -18.16 15.84
C VAL A 284 -9.85 -18.63 14.72
N ALA A 285 -10.13 -19.78 14.09
CA ALA A 285 -9.32 -20.28 12.98
C ALA A 285 -9.29 -19.29 11.80
N PHE A 286 -10.44 -18.73 11.42
CA PHE A 286 -10.52 -17.69 10.40
C PHE A 286 -9.76 -16.42 10.82
N GLY A 287 -9.85 -16.02 12.10
CA GLY A 287 -9.05 -14.95 12.67
C GLY A 287 -7.55 -15.14 12.49
N PHE A 288 -7.04 -16.35 12.74
CA PHE A 288 -5.62 -16.68 12.54
C PHE A 288 -5.20 -16.63 11.06
N ILE A 289 -6.05 -17.09 10.14
CA ILE A 289 -5.80 -16.96 8.70
C ILE A 289 -5.71 -15.48 8.31
N LEU A 290 -6.67 -14.67 8.75
CA LEU A 290 -6.68 -13.23 8.50
C LEU A 290 -5.46 -12.53 9.12
N SER A 291 -5.07 -12.90 10.34
CA SER A 291 -3.85 -12.45 11.01
C SER A 291 -2.60 -12.74 10.19
N GLY A 292 -2.43 -13.96 9.68
CA GLY A 292 -1.30 -14.33 8.82
C GLY A 292 -1.24 -13.51 7.53
N ILE A 293 -2.38 -13.37 6.83
CA ILE A 293 -2.49 -12.56 5.61
C ILE A 293 -2.13 -11.10 5.90
N THR A 294 -2.70 -10.51 6.95
CA THR A 294 -2.46 -9.11 7.30
C THR A 294 -1.02 -8.85 7.73
N ALA A 295 -0.39 -9.76 8.48
CA ALA A 295 1.02 -9.68 8.83
C ALA A 295 1.94 -9.73 7.59
N GLY A 296 1.67 -10.65 6.65
CA GLY A 296 2.42 -10.73 5.40
C GLY A 296 2.27 -9.48 4.53
N LEU A 297 1.04 -8.95 4.42
CA LEU A 297 0.78 -7.69 3.71
C LEU A 297 1.45 -6.49 4.40
N ALA A 298 1.46 -6.45 5.74
CA ALA A 298 2.11 -5.38 6.48
C ALA A 298 3.62 -5.37 6.21
N TYR A 299 4.25 -6.55 6.31
CA TYR A 299 5.66 -6.72 6.00
C TYR A 299 5.98 -6.29 4.57
N SER A 300 5.22 -6.79 3.59
CA SER A 300 5.43 -6.44 2.19
C SER A 300 5.27 -4.94 1.92
N THR A 301 4.22 -4.33 2.46
CA THR A 301 3.95 -2.90 2.31
C THR A 301 5.06 -2.05 2.92
N ILE A 302 5.54 -2.41 4.12
CA ILE A 302 6.65 -1.71 4.79
C ILE A 302 7.92 -1.78 3.93
N GLN A 303 8.26 -2.94 3.37
CA GLN A 303 9.45 -3.06 2.51
C GLN A 303 9.32 -2.20 1.25
N VAL A 304 8.17 -2.24 0.58
CA VAL A 304 7.89 -1.42 -0.61
C VAL A 304 8.02 0.07 -0.31
N LEU A 305 7.51 0.52 0.84
CA LEU A 305 7.66 1.91 1.26
C LEU A 305 9.10 2.28 1.61
N ARG A 306 9.88 1.38 2.22
CA ARG A 306 11.30 1.61 2.47
C ARG A 306 12.07 1.79 1.17
N ASP A 307 11.66 1.10 0.13
CA ASP A 307 12.25 1.24 -1.20
C ASP A 307 11.79 2.52 -1.93
N GLY A 308 10.89 3.34 -1.36
CA GLY A 308 10.35 4.55 -2.01
C GLY A 308 9.22 4.28 -3.01
N ASP A 309 8.84 3.01 -3.16
CA ASP A 309 7.89 2.54 -4.15
C ASP A 309 6.47 2.40 -3.58
N PHE A 310 5.49 2.27 -4.47
CA PHE A 310 4.19 1.70 -4.18
C PHE A 310 4.11 0.28 -4.76
N THR A 311 3.14 -0.49 -4.31
CA THR A 311 2.86 -1.85 -4.81
C THR A 311 2.76 -1.86 -6.33
N ILE A 312 2.05 -0.88 -6.91
CA ILE A 312 1.96 -0.75 -8.37
C ILE A 312 3.29 -0.49 -9.06
N ASP A 313 4.19 0.28 -8.44
CA ASP A 313 5.49 0.59 -9.03
C ASP A 313 6.32 -0.70 -9.11
N ARG A 314 6.37 -1.46 -8.01
CA ARG A 314 7.02 -2.79 -7.99
C ARG A 314 6.42 -3.77 -8.99
N GLU A 315 5.09 -3.83 -9.09
CA GLU A 315 4.41 -4.70 -10.06
C GLU A 315 4.68 -4.29 -11.52
N ARG A 316 4.76 -2.99 -11.80
CA ARG A 316 5.11 -2.47 -13.12
C ARG A 316 6.56 -2.81 -13.48
N SER A 317 7.51 -2.56 -12.58
CA SER A 317 8.91 -2.93 -12.81
C SER A 317 9.08 -4.45 -12.94
N GLY A 318 8.31 -5.25 -12.20
CA GLY A 318 8.24 -6.70 -12.36
C GLY A 318 7.70 -7.11 -13.74
N ALA A 319 6.61 -6.49 -14.20
CA ALA A 319 6.04 -6.74 -15.52
C ALA A 319 7.00 -6.33 -16.65
N HIS A 320 7.66 -5.18 -16.52
CA HIS A 320 8.68 -4.71 -17.45
C HIS A 320 9.83 -5.72 -17.57
N ARG A 321 10.38 -6.19 -16.45
CA ARG A 321 11.44 -7.21 -16.43
C ARG A 321 11.01 -8.53 -17.06
N ARG A 322 9.78 -8.99 -16.78
CA ARG A 322 9.24 -10.21 -17.39
C ARG A 322 9.15 -10.08 -18.92
N ILE A 323 8.67 -8.94 -19.41
CA ILE A 323 8.59 -8.68 -20.87
C ILE A 323 9.99 -8.67 -21.49
N LEU A 324 10.95 -8.00 -20.86
CA LEU A 324 12.34 -8.00 -21.34
C LEU A 324 12.96 -9.40 -21.35
N SER A 325 12.70 -10.23 -20.33
CA SER A 325 13.12 -11.63 -20.32
C SER A 325 12.52 -12.38 -21.49
N THR A 326 11.19 -12.28 -21.68
CA THR A 326 10.51 -12.94 -22.80
C THR A 326 11.05 -12.50 -24.15
N ILE A 327 11.42 -11.22 -24.32
CA ILE A 327 12.04 -10.72 -25.56
C ILE A 327 13.44 -11.32 -25.75
N LYS A 328 14.24 -11.45 -24.69
CA LYS A 328 15.57 -12.07 -24.77
C LYS A 328 15.50 -13.56 -25.12
N ASP A 329 14.43 -14.23 -24.69
CA ASP A 329 14.19 -15.65 -24.96
C ASP A 329 13.61 -15.91 -26.36
N LEU A 330 13.30 -14.86 -27.15
CA LEU A 330 12.86 -15.02 -28.53
C LEU A 330 14.01 -15.50 -29.43
N PRO A 331 13.74 -16.36 -30.42
CA PRO A 331 14.71 -16.70 -31.46
C PRO A 331 15.24 -15.42 -32.14
N GLN A 332 16.56 -15.32 -32.37
CA GLN A 332 17.23 -14.10 -32.87
C GLN A 332 16.65 -13.54 -34.19
N GLU A 333 16.01 -14.38 -35.00
CA GLU A 333 15.47 -14.01 -36.31
C GLU A 333 14.00 -13.61 -36.29
N GLN A 334 13.31 -13.72 -35.14
CA GLN A 334 11.90 -13.33 -35.05
C GLN A 334 11.73 -11.84 -34.69
N PRO A 335 10.88 -11.10 -35.42
CA PRO A 335 10.55 -9.74 -35.03
C PRO A 335 9.79 -9.74 -33.69
N ILE A 336 10.12 -8.79 -32.81
CA ILE A 336 9.45 -8.66 -31.51
C ILE A 336 7.93 -8.48 -31.74
N PRO A 337 7.07 -9.37 -31.21
CA PRO A 337 5.62 -9.25 -31.34
C PRO A 337 5.08 -7.91 -30.83
N ASP A 338 4.09 -7.36 -31.54
CA ASP A 338 3.50 -6.05 -31.22
C ASP A 338 2.97 -5.96 -29.78
N LYS A 339 2.42 -7.06 -29.27
CA LYS A 339 1.95 -7.16 -27.88
C LYS A 339 3.08 -6.92 -26.87
N LEU A 340 4.28 -7.43 -27.14
CA LEU A 340 5.45 -7.22 -26.28
C LEU A 340 5.99 -5.80 -26.44
N ARG A 341 5.99 -5.23 -27.66
CA ARG A 341 6.36 -3.82 -27.90
C ARG A 341 5.45 -2.85 -27.15
N GLN A 342 4.13 -3.04 -27.28
CA GLN A 342 3.13 -2.25 -26.56
C GLN A 342 3.25 -2.43 -25.04
N GLY A 343 3.53 -3.66 -24.58
CA GLY A 343 3.81 -3.94 -23.18
C GLY A 343 5.03 -3.18 -22.68
N LEU A 344 6.13 -3.20 -23.44
CA LEU A 344 7.35 -2.48 -23.11
C LEU A 344 7.10 -0.98 -23.01
N ALA A 345 6.45 -0.38 -24.01
CA ALA A 345 6.09 1.05 -23.98
C ALA A 345 5.16 1.41 -22.81
N ARG A 346 4.27 0.49 -22.39
CA ARG A 346 3.34 0.71 -21.27
C ARG A 346 4.00 0.62 -19.89
N PHE A 347 5.03 -0.21 -19.76
CA PHE A 347 5.67 -0.52 -18.47
C PHE A 347 7.09 0.05 -18.32
N SER A 348 7.71 0.53 -19.40
CA SER A 348 8.94 1.32 -19.33
C SER A 348 8.63 2.60 -18.55
N ASP A 349 9.35 2.77 -17.45
CA ASP A 349 9.27 3.94 -16.59
C ASP A 349 10.52 4.78 -16.91
N ARG A 350 10.53 5.44 -18.08
CA ARG A 350 11.49 6.52 -18.41
C ARG A 350 10.87 7.87 -18.05
N PRO A 351 10.90 8.27 -16.78
CA PRO A 351 10.30 9.53 -16.37
C PRO A 351 11.06 10.68 -17.02
N ALA A 352 10.30 11.66 -17.49
CA ALA A 352 10.83 12.94 -17.93
C ALA A 352 10.45 14.01 -16.91
N PHE A 353 11.38 14.92 -16.63
CA PHE A 353 11.19 16.03 -15.72
C PHE A 353 11.54 17.33 -16.40
N TYR A 354 10.71 18.34 -16.20
CA TYR A 354 11.08 19.72 -16.52
C TYR A 354 11.87 20.31 -15.34
N LEU A 355 12.98 20.98 -15.63
CA LEU A 355 13.76 21.74 -14.67
C LEU A 355 13.69 23.24 -15.01
N PRO A 356 13.31 24.09 -14.04
CA PRO A 356 13.36 25.53 -14.23
C PRO A 356 14.82 26.02 -14.34
N PRO A 357 15.07 27.16 -15.00
CA PRO A 357 16.41 27.74 -15.06
C PRO A 357 16.95 28.07 -13.66
N SER A 358 18.26 27.90 -13.46
CA SER A 358 18.97 27.89 -12.15
C SER A 358 18.99 29.22 -11.38
N ASN A 359 18.04 30.14 -11.60
CA ASN A 359 18.03 31.48 -11.00
C ASN A 359 16.65 31.94 -10.52
N THR A 360 15.76 31.00 -10.16
CA THR A 360 14.36 31.32 -9.81
C THR A 360 14.18 31.71 -8.34
N ASP A 361 15.19 31.53 -7.48
CA ASP A 361 15.10 31.83 -6.03
C ASP A 361 15.34 33.31 -5.66
N GLN A 362 15.64 34.21 -6.62
CA GLN A 362 15.89 35.63 -6.35
C GLN A 362 14.86 36.62 -6.89
N ILE A 363 13.73 36.17 -7.45
CA ILE A 363 12.69 37.12 -7.89
C ILE A 363 11.78 37.46 -6.69
N ARG A 364 12.27 38.37 -5.84
CA ARG A 364 11.40 39.19 -4.97
C ARG A 364 10.44 39.99 -5.85
N PRO A 365 9.17 40.20 -5.44
CA PRO A 365 8.26 41.05 -6.18
C PRO A 365 8.73 42.51 -6.04
N ASP A 366 9.19 43.05 -7.16
CA ASP A 366 9.10 44.43 -7.60
C ASP A 366 9.53 45.55 -6.62
N LYS A 367 10.70 46.13 -6.88
CA LYS A 367 10.86 47.59 -6.91
C LYS A 367 11.77 47.93 -8.10
N GLY A 368 11.22 48.66 -9.05
CA GLY A 368 11.85 48.97 -10.32
C GLY A 368 13.25 49.60 -10.19
N GLN A 369 14.16 49.16 -11.05
CA GLN A 369 15.23 50.00 -11.58
C GLN A 369 15.90 49.36 -12.82
N ASP A 370 15.95 50.18 -13.87
CA ASP A 370 16.81 50.22 -15.05
C ASP A 370 17.45 48.96 -15.63
N ARG A 371 16.99 48.67 -16.85
CA ARG A 371 17.57 47.75 -17.81
C ARG A 371 18.85 48.34 -18.44
N LYS A 372 20.03 47.88 -18.02
CA LYS A 372 21.22 47.86 -18.89
C LYS A 372 21.49 46.44 -19.37
N TRP A 373 21.30 46.22 -20.67
CA TRP A 373 21.57 44.97 -21.36
C TRP A 373 23.06 44.89 -21.70
N GLY A 374 23.77 43.91 -21.13
CA GLY A 374 25.10 43.53 -21.59
C GLY A 374 25.01 42.74 -22.90
N ARG A 375 25.72 43.21 -23.94
CA ARG A 375 26.06 42.42 -25.13
C ARG A 375 27.09 41.36 -24.72
N HIS A 376 26.89 40.12 -25.17
CA HIS A 376 27.71 38.91 -24.96
C HIS A 376 27.41 38.11 -23.68
N GLY A 377 26.92 36.88 -23.90
CA GLY A 377 26.60 35.88 -22.87
C GLY A 377 25.12 35.48 -22.88
N ARG A 378 24.70 34.61 -23.82
CA ARG A 378 23.37 33.96 -23.78
C ARG A 378 23.30 33.08 -22.52
N LYS A 379 22.78 33.63 -21.42
CA LYS A 379 22.32 32.83 -20.27
C LYS A 379 21.09 32.04 -20.72
N ASN A 380 21.06 30.75 -20.38
CA ASN A 380 19.96 29.84 -20.70
C ASN A 380 18.65 30.40 -20.15
N ARG A 381 17.81 30.97 -21.02
CA ARG A 381 16.59 31.70 -20.61
C ARG A 381 15.38 30.78 -20.43
N ASN A 382 15.45 29.57 -20.97
CA ASN A 382 14.37 28.60 -20.97
C ASN A 382 14.84 27.39 -20.12
N GLY A 383 13.95 26.82 -19.30
CA GLY A 383 14.26 25.58 -18.59
C GLY A 383 14.48 24.41 -19.55
N CYS A 384 14.84 23.24 -19.02
CA CYS A 384 15.12 22.06 -19.83
C CYS A 384 14.28 20.87 -19.39
N ILE A 385 14.03 19.95 -20.31
CA ILE A 385 13.42 18.64 -20.04
C ILE A 385 14.53 17.61 -20.01
N VAL A 386 14.52 16.79 -18.98
CA VAL A 386 15.49 15.71 -18.76
C VAL A 386 14.75 14.39 -18.69
N GLN A 387 15.12 13.46 -19.57
CA GLN A 387 14.62 12.09 -19.54
C GLN A 387 15.64 11.19 -18.83
N LEU A 388 15.18 10.48 -17.81
CA LEU A 388 16.03 9.54 -17.06
C LEU A 388 15.99 8.14 -17.68
N ASN A 389 17.03 7.36 -17.39
CA ASN A 389 17.07 5.96 -17.76
C ASN A 389 16.08 5.11 -16.95
N ASP A 390 15.80 3.88 -17.41
CA ASP A 390 14.91 2.93 -16.75
C ASP A 390 15.47 2.37 -15.41
N LYS A 391 16.75 2.63 -15.09
CA LYS A 391 17.41 2.15 -13.86
C LYS A 391 17.29 3.15 -12.71
N MET A 392 17.11 4.43 -13.01
CA MET A 392 17.09 5.48 -12.01
C MET A 392 15.81 5.42 -11.19
N ARG A 393 15.94 5.61 -9.88
CA ARG A 393 14.82 5.59 -8.93
C ARG A 393 14.58 7.02 -8.43
N PRO A 394 13.86 7.88 -9.19
CA PRO A 394 13.76 9.30 -8.89
C PRO A 394 13.06 9.59 -7.55
N TYR A 395 12.32 8.63 -7.00
CA TYR A 395 11.55 8.81 -5.77
C TYR A 395 12.12 8.02 -4.57
N ASP A 396 13.35 7.49 -4.69
CA ASP A 396 14.04 6.81 -3.61
C ASP A 396 14.98 7.78 -2.87
N HIS A 397 14.50 8.28 -1.73
CA HIS A 397 15.21 9.19 -0.81
C HIS A 397 15.95 8.42 0.30
N GLY A 398 16.00 7.09 0.21
CA GLY A 398 16.46 6.20 1.26
C GLY A 398 15.38 5.82 2.28
N PRO A 399 15.54 4.69 3.00
CA PRO A 399 14.44 4.02 3.71
C PRO A 399 13.67 4.88 4.71
N ARG A 400 14.40 5.73 5.43
CA ARG A 400 13.83 6.57 6.48
C ARG A 400 12.97 7.70 5.89
N VAL A 401 13.50 8.42 4.90
CA VAL A 401 12.81 9.54 4.26
C VAL A 401 11.64 9.03 3.42
N ASN A 402 11.81 7.93 2.69
CA ASN A 402 10.74 7.30 1.93
C ASN A 402 9.52 6.97 2.81
N THR A 403 9.78 6.37 3.97
CA THR A 403 8.73 6.04 4.93
C THR A 403 8.10 7.31 5.52
N GLN A 404 8.90 8.33 5.86
CA GLN A 404 8.39 9.61 6.36
C GLN A 404 7.50 10.35 5.36
N LEU A 405 7.80 10.29 4.07
CA LEU A 405 6.99 10.95 3.03
C LEU A 405 5.56 10.40 2.98
N VAL A 406 5.38 9.11 3.29
CA VAL A 406 4.07 8.43 3.26
C VAL A 406 3.41 8.40 4.64
N LEU A 407 4.16 8.17 5.71
CA LEU A 407 3.62 8.08 7.07
C LEU A 407 3.54 9.44 7.80
N GLY A 408 4.29 10.46 7.35
CA GLY A 408 4.36 11.85 7.83
C GLY A 408 5.48 12.16 8.86
N THR A 409 5.51 13.38 9.43
CA THR A 409 6.35 13.74 10.61
C THR A 409 5.50 14.00 11.88
N PRO A 410 5.99 13.67 13.10
CA PRO A 410 7.32 13.15 13.43
C PRO A 410 7.35 11.60 13.35
N TRP A 411 7.04 11.03 12.19
CA TRP A 411 6.70 9.61 12.04
C TRP A 411 7.79 8.76 11.36
N GLY A 412 9.00 9.32 11.19
CA GLY A 412 10.23 8.53 11.01
C GLY A 412 11.17 8.59 12.21
N GLU A 413 10.62 8.90 13.39
CA GLU A 413 11.26 8.80 14.70
C GLU A 413 10.37 8.10 15.77
N GLY A 414 9.04 7.96 15.58
CA GLY A 414 8.16 7.35 16.59
C GLY A 414 6.90 6.63 16.10
N TRP A 415 6.21 5.95 17.03
CA TRP A 415 5.11 4.99 16.77
C TRP A 415 3.69 5.57 16.68
N GLY A 416 3.48 6.85 16.97
CA GLY A 416 2.12 7.36 17.15
C GLY A 416 1.26 7.45 15.87
N TRP A 417 1.79 7.15 14.67
CA TRP A 417 0.98 6.99 13.45
C TRP A 417 0.09 5.75 13.55
N LEU A 418 0.48 4.77 14.39
CA LEU A 418 -0.35 3.62 14.72
C LEU A 418 -1.57 4.03 15.52
N LEU A 419 -1.52 5.11 16.31
CA LEU A 419 -2.63 5.49 17.18
C LEU A 419 -3.93 5.65 16.37
N PRO A 420 -5.05 5.00 16.77
CA PRO A 420 -6.23 4.89 15.91
C PRO A 420 -6.75 6.25 15.44
N TRP A 421 -6.79 7.25 16.32
CA TRP A 421 -7.27 8.60 16.00
C TRP A 421 -6.34 9.40 15.07
N ARG A 422 -5.05 9.05 15.01
CA ARG A 422 -4.09 9.63 14.05
C ARG A 422 -4.10 8.87 12.74
N ALA A 423 -4.19 7.55 12.78
CA ALA A 423 -4.32 6.69 11.60
C ALA A 423 -5.60 6.96 10.79
N ILE A 424 -6.67 7.47 11.41
CA ILE A 424 -7.90 7.92 10.71
C ILE A 424 -7.66 9.22 9.89
N ARG A 425 -6.69 10.05 10.29
CA ARG A 425 -6.34 11.29 9.59
C ARG A 425 -5.44 10.98 8.37
N ARG A 426 -5.49 11.87 7.36
CA ARG A 426 -4.63 11.79 6.17
C ARG A 426 -3.18 12.12 6.59
N SER A 427 -2.21 11.29 6.21
CA SER A 427 -0.80 11.45 6.64
C SER A 427 0.04 12.35 5.75
N ILE A 428 -0.27 12.43 4.45
CA ILE A 428 0.35 13.42 3.57
C ILE A 428 -0.27 14.75 3.97
N GLY A 429 0.47 15.44 4.84
CA GLY A 429 0.14 16.70 5.46
C GLY A 429 -0.40 17.67 4.43
N TYR A 430 -1.63 18.10 4.68
CA TYR A 430 -2.22 19.28 4.06
C TYR A 430 -1.64 20.57 4.66
N ASP A 431 -0.50 20.49 5.34
CA ASP A 431 0.19 21.62 5.95
C ASP A 431 0.78 22.57 4.89
N GLN A 432 0.70 22.20 3.59
CA GLN A 432 0.80 23.09 2.42
C GLN A 432 -0.13 22.67 1.27
N GLY A 433 -1.42 22.35 1.53
CA GLY A 433 -2.43 22.26 0.47
C GLY A 433 -2.33 21.09 -0.53
N GLY A 434 -1.66 19.98 -0.17
CA GLY A 434 -1.55 18.81 -1.06
C GLY A 434 -0.46 18.92 -2.14
N ARG A 435 0.46 19.89 -2.02
CA ARG A 435 1.58 20.11 -2.95
C ARG A 435 2.37 18.85 -3.29
N TRP A 436 2.71 18.04 -2.30
CA TRP A 436 3.57 16.85 -2.51
C TRP A 436 2.84 15.68 -3.17
N LEU A 437 1.52 15.56 -2.97
CA LEU A 437 0.76 14.48 -3.62
C LEU A 437 0.70 14.70 -5.14
N PHE A 438 0.61 15.95 -5.56
CA PHE A 438 0.51 16.33 -6.97
C PHE A 438 1.85 16.72 -7.59
N ASN A 439 2.88 16.99 -6.79
CA ASN A 439 4.26 17.13 -7.24
C ASN A 439 5.18 16.34 -6.31
N TRP A 440 5.30 15.04 -6.56
CA TRP A 440 6.06 14.13 -5.70
C TRP A 440 7.54 14.53 -5.68
N PRO A 441 8.18 14.66 -4.51
CA PRO A 441 9.56 15.11 -4.42
C PRO A 441 10.50 14.08 -5.06
N VAL A 442 11.38 14.59 -5.93
CA VAL A 442 12.48 13.81 -6.51
C VAL A 442 13.64 13.77 -5.50
N ALA A 443 14.31 12.63 -5.41
CA ALA A 443 15.45 12.44 -4.51
C ALA A 443 16.57 13.41 -4.81
N GLU A 444 17.17 13.97 -3.76
CA GLU A 444 18.19 15.01 -3.87
C GLU A 444 19.41 14.54 -4.67
N GLY A 445 19.84 13.28 -4.51
CA GLY A 445 20.93 12.72 -5.30
C GLY A 445 20.63 12.68 -6.81
N VAL A 446 19.39 12.33 -7.18
CA VAL A 446 18.93 12.34 -8.59
C VAL A 446 18.91 13.78 -9.11
N ARG A 447 18.45 14.72 -8.28
CA ARG A 447 18.40 16.14 -8.63
C ARG A 447 19.79 16.71 -8.91
N GLN A 448 20.74 16.45 -8.01
CA GLN A 448 22.14 16.87 -8.13
C GLN A 448 22.81 16.25 -9.35
N GLU A 449 22.50 14.99 -9.66
CA GLU A 449 23.01 14.34 -10.85
C GLU A 449 22.49 15.02 -12.13
N ILE A 450 21.19 15.30 -12.21
CA ILE A 450 20.60 16.01 -13.33
C ILE A 450 21.25 17.39 -13.51
N GLU A 451 21.35 18.16 -12.43
CA GLU A 451 21.95 19.49 -12.44
C GLU A 451 23.43 19.43 -12.86
N GLY A 452 24.19 18.46 -12.35
CA GLY A 452 25.59 18.24 -12.71
C GLY A 452 25.80 17.84 -14.18
N VAL A 453 24.91 17.03 -14.76
CA VAL A 453 24.97 16.69 -16.20
C VAL A 453 24.70 17.95 -17.05
N ILE A 454 23.74 18.78 -16.66
CA ILE A 454 23.43 20.04 -17.35
C ILE A 454 24.64 20.99 -17.31
N GLU A 455 25.27 21.16 -16.15
CA GLU A 455 26.45 22.02 -16.00
C GLU A 455 27.63 21.55 -16.85
N ARG A 456 27.94 20.25 -16.84
CA ARG A 456 29.00 19.68 -17.71
C ARG A 456 28.69 19.87 -19.19
N GLY A 457 27.44 19.66 -19.61
CA GLY A 457 26.99 19.88 -20.99
C GLY A 457 27.00 21.35 -21.44
N ILE A 458 26.91 22.31 -20.51
CA ILE A 458 27.10 23.74 -20.79
C ILE A 458 28.59 24.08 -20.89
N LEU A 459 29.42 23.56 -20.00
CA LEU A 459 30.87 23.81 -19.99
C LEU A 459 31.54 23.29 -21.27
N ASN A 460 31.20 22.07 -21.72
CA ASN A 460 31.74 21.51 -22.97
C ASN A 460 31.39 22.39 -24.20
N ARG A 461 30.18 22.95 -24.24
CA ARG A 461 29.77 23.88 -25.30
C ARG A 461 30.50 25.23 -25.24
N GLN A 462 30.88 25.70 -24.05
CA GLN A 462 31.69 26.90 -23.91
C GLN A 462 33.14 26.66 -24.35
N SER A 463 33.71 25.50 -24.08
CA SER A 463 35.07 25.15 -24.55
C SER A 463 35.14 24.94 -26.06
N GLU A 464 34.11 24.34 -26.68
CA GLU A 464 34.05 24.17 -28.14
C GLU A 464 33.79 25.51 -28.88
N GLY A 465 33.11 26.46 -28.22
CA GLY A 465 32.85 27.80 -28.76
C GLY A 465 34.06 28.75 -28.80
N TYR A 466 35.24 28.33 -28.32
CA TYR A 466 36.46 29.14 -28.29
C TYR A 466 37.49 28.78 -29.40
N HIS A 467 37.12 27.93 -30.37
CA HIS A 467 37.88 27.78 -31.63
C HIS A 467 37.16 28.50 -32.78
N ILE A 468 37.18 29.84 -32.76
CA ILE A 468 37.02 30.64 -33.98
C ILE A 468 38.42 30.92 -34.47
N ASP A 469 38.85 30.13 -35.46
CA ASP A 469 40.11 30.27 -36.18
C ASP A 469 40.11 31.62 -36.91
N TYR A 470 40.89 32.58 -36.42
CA TYR A 470 41.26 33.76 -37.21
C TYR A 470 42.49 33.38 -38.04
N ARG A 471 42.24 32.97 -39.29
CA ARG A 471 43.23 33.05 -40.37
C ARG A 471 42.70 33.90 -41.50
#